data_AF-A0A414B645-F1
#
_entry.id   AF-A0A414B645-F1
#
_cell.length_a   1.000
_cell.length_b   1.000
_cell.length_c   1.000
_cell.angle_alpha   90.00
_cell.angle_beta   90.00
_cell.angle_gamma   90.00
#
_symmetry.space_group_name_H-M   'P 1'
#
loop_
_entity.id
_entity.type
_entity.pdbx_description
1 polymer ?
#
loop_
_entity_poly.entity_id
_entity_poly.type
_entity_poly.pdbx_seq_one_letter_code
_entity_poly.pdbx_strand_id
1 'polypeptide(L)'
;MIDEGKLSIPFFPDTEDIRQGTKKLTNMICHTEDYKCYQKDLAVLKEQEELYRKFKEFRGKSLYLQLEKGQEQYFEKIESLHSEYKDVLTEPVVVDFLSAEQRMCKLMRLVYDGIAENIKLDLSYMDEL
;
A
#
# COMPACT_ATOMS: atom_id res chain seq x y z
N MET A 1 23.12 -25.57 4.83
CA MET A 1 23.10 -24.39 5.70
C MET A 1 23.71 -23.26 4.91
N ILE A 2 22.88 -22.43 4.30
CA ILE A 2 23.34 -21.27 3.54
C ILE A 2 23.57 -20.18 4.58
N ASP A 3 24.82 -19.74 4.67
CA ASP A 3 25.24 -18.62 5.49
C ASP A 3 24.56 -17.38 4.94
N GLU A 4 23.49 -16.92 5.61
CA GLU A 4 22.91 -15.61 5.35
C GLU A 4 23.93 -14.58 5.83
N GLY A 5 24.91 -14.31 4.96
CA GLY A 5 25.77 -13.15 5.02
C GLY A 5 24.86 -11.95 5.17
N LYS A 6 24.72 -11.48 6.41
CA LYS A 6 23.97 -10.28 6.79
C LYS A 6 24.25 -9.25 5.72
N LEU A 7 23.22 -8.99 4.89
CA LEU A 7 23.24 -7.90 3.93
C LEU A 7 23.51 -6.66 4.78
N SER A 8 24.76 -6.25 4.83
CA SER A 8 25.20 -5.16 5.68
C SER A 8 24.54 -3.94 5.07
N ILE A 9 23.48 -3.47 5.74
CA ILE A 9 22.71 -2.30 5.30
C ILE A 9 23.76 -1.22 4.99
N PRO A 10 23.84 -0.72 3.75
CA PRO A 10 24.89 0.22 3.40
C PRO A 10 24.85 1.39 4.37
N PHE A 11 25.99 1.66 5.01
CA PHE A 11 26.11 2.82 5.87
C PHE A 11 26.20 4.05 4.97
N PHE A 12 25.18 4.91 5.03
CA PHE A 12 25.13 6.16 4.29
C PHE A 12 25.42 7.32 5.26
N PRO A 13 26.69 7.69 5.48
CA PRO A 13 27.09 8.69 6.48
C PRO A 13 26.41 10.05 6.27
N ASP A 14 26.15 10.42 5.02
CA ASP A 14 25.61 11.73 4.64
C ASP A 14 24.08 11.78 4.59
N THR A 15 23.38 10.85 5.24
CA THR A 15 21.91 10.75 5.22
C THR A 15 21.22 11.22 6.49
N GLU A 16 21.95 11.80 7.45
CA GLU A 16 21.34 12.29 8.69
C GLU A 16 20.22 13.29 8.41
N ASP A 17 20.48 14.30 7.58
CA ASP A 17 19.49 15.31 7.21
C ASP A 17 18.31 14.71 6.44
N ILE A 18 18.57 13.74 5.56
CA ILE A 18 17.52 12.98 4.85
C ILE A 18 16.66 12.23 5.86
N ARG A 19 17.25 11.57 6.86
CA ARG A 19 16.53 10.84 7.89
C ARG A 19 15.69 11.76 8.76
N GLN A 20 16.21 12.94 9.12
CA GLN A 20 15.44 13.95 9.87
C GLN A 20 14.30 14.53 9.03
N GLY A 21 14.56 14.84 7.76
CA GLY A 21 13.56 15.27 6.79
C GLY A 21 12.43 14.26 6.64
N THR A 22 12.76 12.98 6.49
CA THR A 22 11.80 11.87 6.43
C THR A 22 10.97 11.77 7.70
N LYS A 23 11.58 11.88 8.90
CA LYS A 23 10.82 11.89 10.16
C LYS A 23 9.81 13.02 10.21
N LYS A 24 10.21 14.22 9.78
CA LYS A 24 9.33 15.40 9.73
C LYS A 24 8.19 15.19 8.73
N LEU A 25 8.50 14.69 7.54
CA LEU A 25 7.51 14.39 6.50
C LEU A 25 6.50 13.34 6.98
N THR A 26 6.97 12.21 7.53
CA THR A 26 6.08 11.18 8.09
C THR A 26 5.22 11.73 9.22
N ASN A 27 5.79 12.57 10.10
CA ASN A 27 5.02 13.22 11.15
C ASN A 27 3.89 14.10 10.57
N MET A 28 4.17 14.88 9.52
CA MET A 28 3.14 15.67 8.84
C MET A 28 2.05 14.80 8.22
N ILE A 29 2.42 13.70 7.55
CA ILE A 29 1.48 12.73 6.98
C ILE A 29 0.60 12.14 8.07
N CYS A 30 1.18 11.70 9.19
CA CYS A 30 0.43 11.14 10.32
C CYS A 30 -0.54 12.12 10.99
N HIS A 31 -0.35 13.43 10.81
CA HIS A 31 -1.24 14.46 11.33
C HIS A 31 -2.34 14.87 10.35
N THR A 32 -2.34 14.36 9.12
CA THR A 32 -3.42 14.61 8.14
C THR A 32 -4.73 13.94 8.58
N GLU A 33 -5.86 14.54 8.19
CA GLU A 33 -7.17 13.96 8.45
C GLU A 33 -7.36 12.63 7.69
N ASP A 34 -6.81 12.50 6.48
CA ASP A 34 -6.88 11.25 5.72
C ASP A 34 -6.20 10.08 6.45
N TYR A 35 -5.02 10.29 7.04
CA TYR A 35 -4.35 9.26 7.84
C TYR A 35 -5.14 8.91 9.11
N LYS A 36 -5.67 9.92 9.82
CA LYS A 36 -6.48 9.69 11.03
C LYS A 36 -7.76 8.92 10.72
N CYS A 37 -8.47 9.28 9.65
CA CYS A 37 -9.64 8.55 9.16
C CYS A 37 -9.28 7.11 8.83
N TYR A 38 -8.21 6.88 8.07
CA TYR A 38 -7.74 5.54 7.74
C TYR A 38 -7.45 4.70 9.01
N GLN A 39 -6.75 5.25 9.99
CA GLN A 39 -6.47 4.56 11.25
C GLN A 39 -7.74 4.24 12.05
N LYS A 40 -8.68 5.19 12.10
CA LYS A 40 -9.97 5.03 12.78
C LYS A 40 -10.79 3.91 12.12
N ASP A 41 -11.00 3.98 10.81
CA ASP A 41 -11.84 3.03 10.09
C ASP A 41 -11.21 1.62 10.10
N LEU A 42 -9.87 1.53 10.08
CA LEU A 42 -9.15 0.27 10.28
C LEU A 42 -9.38 -0.31 11.67
N ALA A 43 -9.40 0.52 12.71
CA ALA A 43 -9.66 0.07 14.08
C ALA A 43 -11.09 -0.49 14.20
N VAL A 44 -12.09 0.23 13.68
CA VAL A 44 -13.49 -0.21 13.67
C VAL A 44 -13.65 -1.51 12.88
N LEU A 45 -13.00 -1.65 11.73
CA LEU A 45 -13.03 -2.91 10.96
C LEU A 45 -12.42 -4.07 11.75
N LYS A 46 -11.30 -3.85 12.46
CA LYS A 46 -10.63 -4.88 13.26
C LYS A 46 -11.41 -5.35 14.47
N GLU A 47 -12.31 -4.52 15.01
CA GLU A 47 -13.21 -4.91 16.10
C GLU A 47 -14.20 -6.01 15.65
N GLN A 48 -14.46 -6.13 14.35
CA GLN A 48 -15.30 -7.18 13.78
C GLN A 48 -14.43 -8.33 13.25
N GLU A 49 -14.01 -9.24 14.14
CA GLU A 49 -13.01 -10.29 13.84
C GLU A 49 -13.33 -11.13 12.59
N GLU A 50 -14.56 -11.64 12.48
CA GLU A 50 -14.96 -12.48 11.34
C GLU A 50 -15.01 -11.70 10.02
N LEU A 51 -15.49 -10.46 10.06
CA LEU A 51 -15.54 -9.60 8.87
C LEU A 51 -14.12 -9.23 8.43
N TYR A 52 -13.26 -8.84 9.37
CA TYR A 52 -11.87 -8.51 9.10
C TYR A 52 -11.08 -9.72 8.58
N ARG A 53 -11.38 -10.93 9.07
CA ARG A 53 -10.79 -12.17 8.55
C ARG A 53 -11.11 -12.36 7.07
N LYS A 54 -12.40 -12.33 6.70
CA LYS A 54 -12.81 -12.46 5.28
C LYS A 54 -12.26 -11.32 4.42
N PHE A 55 -12.29 -10.09 4.93
CA PHE A 55 -11.72 -8.93 4.23
C PHE A 55 -10.22 -9.12 3.95
N LYS A 56 -9.46 -9.63 4.93
CA LYS A 56 -8.03 -9.90 4.77
C LYS A 56 -7.77 -10.98 3.73
N GLU A 57 -8.59 -12.04 3.69
CA GLU A 57 -8.52 -13.06 2.65
C GLU A 57 -8.75 -12.46 1.25
N PHE A 58 -9.80 -11.63 1.10
CA PHE A 58 -10.06 -10.89 -0.13
C PHE A 58 -8.84 -10.04 -0.54
N ARG A 59 -8.26 -9.27 0.39
CA ARG A 59 -7.09 -8.42 0.12
C ARG A 59 -5.87 -9.24 -0.31
N GLY A 60 -5.62 -10.38 0.33
CA GLY A 60 -4.54 -11.29 -0.06
C GLY A 60 -4.70 -11.84 -1.47
N LYS A 61 -5.90 -12.34 -1.79
CA LYS A 61 -6.24 -12.84 -3.13
C LYS A 61 -6.15 -11.73 -4.19
N SER A 62 -6.63 -10.53 -3.88
CA SER A 62 -6.57 -9.37 -4.78
C SER A 62 -5.13 -8.94 -5.06
N LEU A 63 -4.27 -8.89 -4.03
CA LEU A 63 -2.85 -8.57 -4.19
C LEU A 63 -2.12 -9.62 -5.04
N TYR A 64 -2.41 -10.91 -4.82
CA TYR A 64 -1.84 -11.98 -5.63
C TYR A 64 -2.13 -11.79 -7.12
N LEU A 65 -3.40 -11.51 -7.46
CA LEU A 65 -3.81 -11.23 -8.85
C LEU A 65 -3.10 -9.99 -9.44
N GLN A 66 -2.85 -8.96 -8.63
CA GLN A 66 -2.15 -7.75 -9.08
C GLN A 66 -0.66 -7.98 -9.35
N LEU A 67 -0.02 -8.87 -8.60
CA LEU A 67 1.41 -9.16 -8.73
C LEU A 67 1.73 -10.12 -9.88
N GLU A 68 0.79 -10.97 -10.27
CA GLU A 68 0.91 -11.83 -11.44
C GLU A 68 0.76 -11.01 -12.74
N LYS A 69 1.85 -10.34 -13.14
CA LYS A 69 1.92 -9.60 -14.42
C LYS A 69 1.53 -10.51 -15.59
N GLY A 70 0.68 -10.00 -16.48
CA GLY A 70 0.44 -10.60 -17.80
C GLY A 70 -0.57 -11.75 -17.86
N GLN A 71 -1.44 -11.91 -16.86
CA GLN A 71 -2.52 -12.89 -16.98
C GLN A 71 -3.57 -12.45 -18.00
N GLU A 72 -3.76 -13.30 -19.03
CA GLU A 72 -5.04 -13.38 -19.73
C GLU A 72 -6.15 -13.55 -18.67
N GLN A 73 -7.24 -12.79 -18.81
CA GLN A 73 -8.40 -12.81 -17.91
C GLN A 73 -8.23 -12.16 -16.51
N TYR A 74 -7.22 -11.31 -16.28
CA TYR A 74 -7.11 -10.57 -15.00
C TYR A 74 -8.43 -9.88 -14.59
N PHE A 75 -9.08 -9.19 -15.54
CA PHE A 75 -10.35 -8.50 -15.30
C PHE A 75 -11.48 -9.46 -14.90
N GLU A 76 -11.59 -10.62 -15.55
CA GLU A 76 -12.60 -11.63 -15.21
C GLU A 76 -12.35 -12.25 -13.82
N LYS A 77 -11.08 -12.52 -13.50
CA LYS A 77 -10.68 -13.07 -12.19
C LYS A 77 -10.92 -12.10 -11.05
N ILE A 78 -10.61 -10.82 -11.25
CA ILE A 78 -10.85 -9.80 -10.22
C ILE A 78 -12.36 -9.55 -10.05
N GLU A 79 -13.14 -9.53 -11.12
CA GLU A 79 -14.61 -9.42 -11.03
C GLU A 79 -15.24 -10.62 -10.31
N SER A 80 -14.79 -11.83 -10.62
CA SER A 80 -15.21 -13.05 -9.93
C SER A 80 -14.91 -12.98 -8.43
N LEU A 81 -13.70 -12.52 -8.08
CA LEU A 81 -13.30 -12.32 -6.68
C LEU A 81 -14.17 -11.27 -5.97
N HIS A 82 -14.49 -10.16 -6.63
CA HIS A 82 -15.39 -9.14 -6.08
C HIS A 82 -16.82 -9.68 -5.89
N SER A 83 -17.28 -10.57 -6.77
CA SER A 83 -18.57 -11.24 -6.64
C SER A 83 -18.58 -12.24 -5.48
N GLU A 84 -17.52 -13.04 -5.32
CA GLU A 84 -17.34 -14.00 -4.22
C GLU A 84 -17.40 -13.33 -2.84
N TYR A 85 -16.77 -12.16 -2.71
CA TYR A 85 -16.70 -11.39 -1.46
C TYR A 85 -17.69 -10.23 -1.41
N LYS A 86 -18.75 -10.27 -2.22
CA LYS A 86 -19.72 -9.16 -2.30
C LYS A 86 -20.37 -8.88 -0.94
N ASP A 87 -20.69 -9.90 -0.16
CA ASP A 87 -21.23 -9.77 1.20
C ASP A 87 -20.34 -8.87 2.07
N VAL A 88 -19.04 -9.16 2.07
CA VAL A 88 -18.02 -8.39 2.80
C VAL A 88 -17.85 -6.99 2.24
N LEU A 89 -17.76 -6.85 0.93
CA LEU A 89 -17.47 -5.57 0.28
C LEU A 89 -18.65 -4.58 0.34
N THR A 90 -19.85 -5.07 0.59
CA THR A 90 -21.03 -4.22 0.79
C THR A 90 -21.24 -3.80 2.25
N GLU A 91 -20.49 -4.35 3.20
CA GLU A 91 -20.60 -3.95 4.61
C GLU A 91 -20.19 -2.48 4.79
N PRO A 92 -20.99 -1.64 5.47
CA PRO A 92 -20.71 -0.21 5.60
C PRO A 92 -19.31 0.08 6.16
N VAL A 93 -18.87 -0.67 7.18
CA VAL A 93 -17.54 -0.53 7.78
C VAL A 93 -16.41 -0.83 6.78
N VAL A 94 -16.61 -1.78 5.87
CA VAL A 94 -15.65 -2.11 4.82
C VAL A 94 -15.64 -1.03 3.74
N VAL A 95 -16.80 -0.53 3.34
CA VAL A 95 -16.93 0.57 2.37
C VAL A 95 -16.27 1.85 2.88
N ASP A 96 -16.49 2.20 4.15
CA ASP A 96 -15.87 3.36 4.79
C ASP A 96 -14.35 3.20 4.84
N PHE A 97 -13.88 2.03 5.29
CA PHE A 97 -12.44 1.72 5.31
C PHE A 97 -11.80 1.79 3.92
N LEU A 98 -12.40 1.17 2.90
CA LEU A 98 -11.89 1.20 1.52
C LEU A 98 -11.84 2.62 0.96
N SER A 99 -12.83 3.45 1.30
CA SER A 99 -12.86 4.85 0.91
C SER A 99 -11.73 5.66 1.57
N ALA A 100 -11.49 5.44 2.86
CA ALA A 100 -10.38 6.07 3.59
C ALA A 100 -9.00 5.59 3.08
N GLU A 101 -8.87 4.29 2.82
CA GLU A 101 -7.68 3.69 2.22
C GLU A 101 -7.37 4.33 0.85
N GLN A 102 -8.37 4.50 -0.01
CA GLN A 102 -8.19 5.11 -1.31
C GLN A 102 -7.66 6.55 -1.21
N ARG A 103 -8.17 7.35 -0.26
CA ARG A 103 -7.66 8.71 -0.01
C ARG A 103 -6.21 8.70 0.47
N MET A 104 -5.88 7.80 1.40
CA MET A 104 -4.51 7.63 1.89
C MET A 104 -3.55 7.20 0.76
N CYS A 105 -3.96 6.29 -0.12
CA CYS A 105 -3.17 5.91 -1.29
C CYS A 105 -2.89 7.10 -2.23
N LYS A 106 -3.88 7.97 -2.45
CA LYS A 106 -3.70 9.20 -3.26
C LYS A 106 -2.71 10.17 -2.59
N LEU A 107 -2.83 10.37 -1.28
CA LEU A 107 -1.89 11.18 -0.50
C LEU A 107 -0.46 10.65 -0.62
N MET A 108 -0.26 9.34 -0.45
CA MET A 108 1.06 8.73 -0.57
C MET A 108 1.63 8.85 -1.98
N ARG A 109 0.80 8.73 -3.03
CA ARG A 109 1.24 8.95 -4.42
C ARG A 109 1.77 10.37 -4.61
N LEU A 110 1.05 11.39 -4.11
CA LEU A 110 1.53 12.78 -4.16
C LEU A 110 2.89 12.96 -3.48
N VAL A 111 3.10 12.30 -2.34
CA VAL A 111 4.38 12.33 -1.62
C VAL A 111 5.48 11.64 -2.43
N TYR A 112 5.22 10.45 -2.99
CA TYR A 112 6.19 9.71 -3.80
C TYR A 112 6.57 10.47 -5.07
N ASP A 113 5.59 11.03 -5.77
CA ASP A 113 5.82 11.82 -6.97
C ASP A 113 6.69 13.04 -6.65
N GLY A 114 6.41 13.75 -5.54
CA GLY A 114 7.23 14.89 -5.11
C GLY A 114 8.66 14.52 -4.69
N ILE A 115 8.87 13.31 -4.15
CA ILE A 115 10.21 12.79 -3.87
C ILE A 115 10.92 12.46 -5.19
N ALA A 116 10.24 11.79 -6.11
CA ALA A 116 10.81 11.31 -7.36
C ALA A 116 11.12 12.43 -8.37
N GLU A 117 10.32 13.50 -8.39
CA GLU A 117 10.41 14.61 -9.37
C GLU A 117 11.82 15.18 -9.53
N ASN A 118 12.59 15.23 -8.45
CA ASN A 118 13.93 15.84 -8.43
C ASN A 118 15.07 14.80 -8.41
N ILE A 119 14.75 13.51 -8.29
CA ILE A 119 15.75 12.43 -8.28
C ILE A 119 15.98 11.99 -9.72
N LYS A 120 17.14 12.36 -10.27
CA LYS A 120 17.53 11.95 -11.62
C LYS A 120 18.14 10.55 -11.57
N LEU A 121 17.36 9.57 -11.98
CA LEU A 121 17.84 8.22 -12.26
C LEU A 121 17.97 8.07 -13.77
N ASP A 122 19.09 7.53 -14.24
CA ASP A 122 19.18 7.06 -15.61
C ASP A 122 18.37 5.76 -15.70
N LEU A 123 17.28 5.79 -16.47
CA LEU A 123 16.40 4.66 -16.72
C LEU A 123 16.39 4.27 -18.20
N SER A 124 17.34 4.77 -18.99
CA SER A 124 17.42 4.52 -20.44
C SER A 124 17.44 3.03 -20.81
N TYR A 125 17.97 2.18 -19.93
CA TYR A 125 18.00 0.72 -20.09
C TYR A 125 16.65 0.03 -19.88
N MET A 126 15.62 0.71 -19.37
CA MET A 126 14.28 0.16 -19.19
C MET A 126 13.40 0.32 -20.45
N ASP A 127 13.80 1.18 -21.38
CA ASP A 127 13.10 1.40 -22.66
C ASP A 127 13.41 0.30 -23.71
N GLU A 128 14.36 -0.60 -23.42
CA GLU A 128 14.81 -1.68 -24.32
C GLU A 128 14.15 -3.05 -24.04
N LEU A 129 13.16 -3.12 -23.13
CA LEU A 129 12.37 -4.31 -22.78
C LEU A 129 10.94 -4.24 -23.31
#